data_AF-A0A821GT22-F1
#
_entry.id   AF-A0A821GT22-F1
#
_cell.length_a   1.000
_cell.length_b   1.000
_cell.length_c   1.000
_cell.angle_alpha   90.00
_cell.angle_beta   90.00
_cell.angle_gamma   90.00
#
_symmetry.space_group_name_H-M   'P 1'
#
loop_
_entity.id
_entity.type
_entity.pdbx_description
1 polymer ?
#
loop_
_entity_poly.entity_id
_entity_poly.type
_entity_poly.pdbx_seq_one_letter_code
_entity_poly.pdbx_strand_id
1 'polypeptide(L)'
;MAFQANRFYNPKDGTYANVPIIPIHTEKFRGKRQFGTDVLIGNWYEDRSKSQQSNFTHNSTYRRDFPVHVDCLPNTVLRRKLLLAQEERPGRMILGHHNIDDQKQLITSYDEHFNRRGPYGTDRFAPERKWALQDDCWLPEHSDHPLEGEPTRFGLMEKKRSQSQMLHRSLTVPET
;
A
#
# COMPACT_ATOMS: atom_id res chain seq x y z
N MET A 1 10.26 44.14 43.80
CA MET A 1 9.48 43.42 42.78
C MET A 1 9.65 41.93 43.04
N ALA A 2 8.62 41.23 43.50
CA ALA A 2 8.69 39.78 43.74
C ALA A 2 7.37 39.13 43.31
N PHE A 3 7.39 38.52 42.14
CA PHE A 3 6.41 37.58 41.56
C PHE A 3 7.18 36.96 40.36
N GLN A 4 7.36 35.66 40.17
CA GLN A 4 6.51 34.49 40.40
C GLN A 4 7.38 33.24 40.60
N ALA A 5 6.85 32.24 41.31
CA ALA A 5 7.10 30.85 40.99
C ALA A 5 5.77 30.09 41.06
N ASN A 6 5.50 29.36 39.99
CA ASN A 6 4.22 28.79 39.59
C ASN A 6 3.64 27.79 40.60
N ARG A 7 2.36 27.96 40.96
CA ARG A 7 1.56 26.89 41.57
C ARG A 7 1.09 25.96 40.46
N PHE A 8 1.68 24.78 40.37
CA PHE A 8 1.23 23.74 39.44
C PHE A 8 -0.08 23.11 39.96
N TYR A 9 -1.14 23.20 39.14
CA TYR A 9 -2.42 22.51 39.35
C TYR A 9 -2.33 21.09 38.80
N ASN A 10 -2.70 20.07 39.57
CA ASN A 10 -2.80 18.69 39.08
C ASN A 10 -4.26 18.38 38.69
N PRO A 11 -4.59 18.25 37.39
CA PRO A 11 -5.97 18.14 36.92
C PRO A 11 -6.63 16.78 37.18
N LYS A 12 -5.92 15.77 37.69
CA LYS A 12 -6.52 14.46 38.01
C LYS A 12 -7.24 14.43 39.35
N ASP A 13 -6.75 15.21 40.33
CA ASP A 13 -7.17 15.07 41.73
C ASP A 13 -7.70 16.40 42.34
N GLY A 14 -7.71 17.49 41.57
CA GLY A 14 -8.37 18.76 41.95
C GLY A 14 -7.67 19.59 43.05
N THR A 15 -6.51 19.17 43.53
CA THR A 15 -5.82 19.80 44.67
C THR A 15 -4.67 20.74 44.26
N TYR A 16 -4.53 21.86 44.99
CA TYR A 16 -3.48 22.86 44.79
C TYR A 16 -2.42 22.80 45.91
N ALA A 17 -1.61 21.75 45.90
CA ALA A 17 -0.29 21.68 46.54
C ALA A 17 0.25 20.25 46.37
N ASN A 18 1.57 20.10 46.34
CA ASN A 18 2.25 18.83 46.62
C ASN A 18 2.02 18.45 48.10
N VAL A 19 0.78 18.20 48.48
CA VAL A 19 0.48 17.48 49.72
C VAL A 19 0.83 16.04 49.40
N PRO A 20 1.87 15.45 50.03
CA PRO A 20 2.11 14.03 49.85
C PRO A 20 0.83 13.32 50.25
N ILE A 21 0.29 12.50 49.35
CA ILE A 21 -0.74 11.54 49.71
C ILE A 21 -0.04 10.60 50.67
N ILE A 22 -0.15 10.89 51.97
CA ILE A 22 0.26 9.95 53.00
C ILE A 22 -0.74 8.81 52.83
N PRO A 23 -0.32 7.61 52.37
CA PRO A 23 -1.22 6.49 52.42
C PRO A 23 -1.67 6.40 53.87
N ILE A 24 -2.97 6.25 54.10
CA ILE A 24 -3.49 5.90 55.43
C ILE A 24 -3.05 4.44 55.67
N HIS A 25 -1.75 4.27 55.84
CA HIS A 25 -1.09 3.03 56.13
C HIS A 25 -1.46 2.77 57.58
N THR A 26 -2.29 1.76 57.81
CA THR A 26 -2.43 1.17 59.14
C THR A 26 -1.01 0.79 59.58
N GLU A 27 -0.42 1.62 60.45
CA GLU A 27 0.96 1.46 60.88
C GLU A 27 1.18 0.06 61.47
N LYS A 28 1.82 -0.81 60.70
CA LYS A 28 2.59 -1.94 61.25
C LYS A 28 3.71 -1.32 62.08
N PHE A 29 3.40 -0.96 63.32
CA PHE A 29 4.36 -0.41 64.29
C PHE A 29 5.61 -1.28 64.33
N ARG A 30 6.75 -0.70 63.95
CA ARG A 30 8.06 -1.35 63.88
C ARG A 30 8.48 -1.74 65.31
N GLY A 31 8.22 -2.99 65.70
CA GLY A 31 8.50 -3.50 67.05
C GLY A 31 7.45 -4.48 67.60
N LYS A 32 6.28 -4.63 66.98
CA LYS A 32 5.29 -5.65 67.37
C LYS A 32 5.53 -6.98 66.63
N ARG A 33 5.27 -8.10 67.31
CA ARG A 33 5.25 -9.44 66.69
C ARG A 33 4.19 -9.47 65.60
N GLN A 34 4.56 -9.94 64.40
CA GLN A 34 3.63 -10.17 63.30
C GLN A 34 3.12 -11.61 63.38
N PHE A 35 1.82 -11.78 63.17
CA PHE A 35 1.16 -13.08 63.18
C PHE A 35 0.63 -13.38 61.77
N GLY A 36 0.45 -14.67 61.45
CA GLY A 36 -0.16 -15.08 60.20
C GLY A 36 -1.63 -14.64 60.09
N THR A 37 -2.18 -14.62 58.88
CA THR A 37 -3.56 -14.23 58.59
C THR A 37 -4.63 -15.12 59.25
N ASP A 38 -4.24 -16.26 59.80
CA ASP A 38 -5.10 -17.18 60.54
C ASP A 38 -5.39 -16.70 61.97
N VAL A 39 -4.50 -15.88 62.51
CA VAL A 39 -4.64 -15.32 63.85
C VAL A 39 -5.38 -14.00 63.75
N LEU A 40 -6.49 -13.87 64.47
CA LEU A 40 -7.39 -12.70 64.45
C LEU A 40 -6.81 -11.52 65.26
N ILE A 41 -5.57 -11.11 64.94
CA ILE A 41 -4.85 -10.05 65.65
C ILE A 41 -4.33 -9.05 64.61
N GLY A 42 -4.48 -7.74 64.91
CA GLY A 42 -4.09 -6.67 64.01
C GLY A 42 -5.04 -6.52 62.82
N ASN A 43 -4.51 -6.17 61.65
CA ASN A 43 -5.29 -5.88 60.43
C ASN A 43 -5.65 -7.14 59.63
N TRP A 44 -6.03 -8.21 60.34
CA TRP A 44 -6.19 -9.56 59.77
C TRP A 44 -7.26 -9.64 58.67
N TYR A 45 -8.33 -8.83 58.79
CA TYR A 45 -9.43 -8.79 57.83
C TYR A 45 -9.00 -8.17 56.48
N GLU A 46 -8.34 -7.01 56.51
CA GLU A 46 -7.82 -6.35 55.31
C GLU A 46 -6.73 -7.16 54.61
N ASP A 47 -5.88 -7.86 55.40
CA ASP A 47 -4.84 -8.72 54.83
C ASP A 47 -5.43 -9.91 54.05
N ARG A 48 -6.65 -10.35 54.36
CA ARG A 48 -7.41 -11.37 53.60
C ARG A 48 -8.23 -10.79 52.45
N SER A 49 -8.70 -9.55 52.57
CA SER A 49 -9.55 -8.89 51.57
C SER A 49 -8.78 -8.33 50.36
N LYS A 50 -7.50 -8.70 50.19
CA LYS A 50 -6.72 -8.30 49.01
C LYS A 50 -7.37 -8.85 47.76
N SER A 51 -7.90 -7.96 46.93
CA SER A 51 -8.47 -8.35 45.65
C SER A 51 -7.41 -9.03 44.80
N GLN A 52 -7.75 -10.21 44.27
CA GLN A 52 -6.94 -10.85 43.24
C GLN A 52 -6.91 -9.89 42.05
N GLN A 53 -5.74 -9.34 41.73
CA GLN A 53 -5.56 -8.52 40.54
C GLN A 53 -5.88 -9.42 39.34
N SER A 54 -7.05 -9.25 38.74
CA SER A 54 -7.47 -10.06 37.62
C SER A 54 -6.74 -9.58 36.37
N ASN A 55 -6.08 -10.47 35.64
CA ASN A 55 -5.42 -10.16 34.36
C ASN A 55 -6.41 -9.93 33.21
N PHE A 56 -7.59 -9.35 33.47
CA PHE A 56 -8.59 -9.12 32.44
C PHE A 56 -8.14 -7.98 31.52
N THR A 57 -7.88 -8.33 30.26
CA THR A 57 -7.77 -7.36 29.18
C THR A 57 -9.16 -6.93 28.75
N HIS A 58 -9.60 -5.75 29.20
CA HIS A 58 -10.86 -5.17 28.73
C HIS A 58 -10.75 -4.83 27.25
N ASN A 59 -11.69 -5.32 26.45
CA ASN A 59 -11.83 -4.93 25.05
C ASN A 59 -12.97 -3.91 24.90
N SER A 60 -12.83 -2.99 23.96
CA SER A 60 -13.93 -2.11 23.57
C SER A 60 -15.04 -2.91 22.88
N THR A 61 -16.28 -2.42 22.95
CA THR A 61 -17.41 -2.96 22.19
C THR A 61 -17.10 -2.99 20.70
N TYR A 62 -16.54 -1.89 20.18
CA TYR A 62 -16.07 -1.81 18.79
C TYR A 62 -15.15 -2.97 18.38
N ARG A 63 -14.21 -3.38 19.24
CA ARG A 63 -13.29 -4.48 18.93
C ARG A 63 -13.95 -5.86 18.99
N ARG A 64 -15.05 -6.01 19.74
CA ARG A 64 -15.89 -7.22 19.68
C ARG A 64 -16.74 -7.25 18.42
N ASP A 65 -17.32 -6.10 18.07
CA ASP A 65 -18.31 -5.99 16.99
C ASP A 65 -17.64 -6.03 15.60
N PHE A 66 -16.40 -5.55 15.50
CA PHE A 66 -15.64 -5.48 14.25
C PHE A 66 -14.30 -6.22 14.35
N PRO A 67 -14.30 -7.57 14.37
CA PRO A 67 -13.07 -8.35 14.32
C PRO A 67 -12.42 -8.26 12.92
N VAL A 68 -11.10 -8.30 12.88
CA VAL A 68 -10.36 -8.33 11.61
C VAL A 68 -10.48 -9.74 11.01
N HIS A 69 -11.24 -9.87 9.92
CA HIS A 69 -11.35 -11.10 9.16
C HIS A 69 -10.20 -11.21 8.14
N VAL A 70 -9.16 -11.97 8.50
CA VAL A 70 -7.99 -12.20 7.64
C VAL A 70 -8.31 -13.01 6.38
N ASP A 71 -9.30 -13.90 6.45
CA ASP A 71 -9.67 -14.78 5.33
C ASP A 71 -10.56 -14.10 4.29
N CYS A 72 -11.14 -12.94 4.63
CA CYS A 72 -12.11 -12.22 3.83
C CYS A 72 -11.57 -10.86 3.35
N LEU A 73 -10.28 -10.78 3.04
CA LEU A 73 -9.71 -9.55 2.49
C LEU A 73 -10.25 -9.33 1.08
N PRO A 74 -10.92 -8.20 0.79
CA PRO A 74 -11.35 -7.90 -0.56
C PRO A 74 -10.11 -7.77 -1.46
N ASN A 75 -10.16 -8.40 -2.64
CA ASN A 75 -9.09 -8.28 -3.61
C ASN A 75 -8.94 -6.82 -4.06
N THR A 76 -7.91 -6.14 -3.55
CA THR A 76 -7.65 -4.71 -3.76
C THR A 76 -7.43 -4.39 -5.22
N VAL A 77 -6.80 -5.30 -5.97
CA VAL A 77 -6.57 -5.18 -7.42
C VAL A 77 -7.90 -5.25 -8.18
N LEU A 78 -8.75 -6.21 -7.83
CA LEU A 78 -10.07 -6.36 -8.45
C LEU A 78 -10.95 -5.15 -8.18
N ARG A 79 -11.00 -4.67 -6.93
CA ARG A 79 -11.74 -3.46 -6.56
C ARG A 79 -11.28 -2.24 -7.34
N ARG A 80 -9.96 -2.04 -7.47
CA ARG A 80 -9.39 -0.93 -8.25
C ARG A 80 -9.76 -1.03 -9.73
N LYS A 81 -9.70 -2.22 -10.31
CA LYS A 81 -10.09 -2.45 -11.71
C LYS A 81 -11.56 -2.15 -11.96
N LEU A 82 -12.46 -2.59 -11.07
CA LEU A 82 -13.89 -2.31 -11.19
C LEU A 82 -14.20 -0.82 -11.07
N LEU A 83 -13.53 -0.13 -10.14
CA LEU A 83 -13.69 1.31 -9.96
C LEU A 83 -13.23 2.08 -11.20
N LEU A 84 -12.07 1.72 -11.77
CA LEU A 84 -11.57 2.30 -13.03
C LEU A 84 -12.48 1.99 -14.22
N ALA A 85 -13.10 0.81 -14.27
CA ALA A 85 -14.06 0.45 -15.31
C ALA A 85 -15.36 1.27 -15.20
N GLN A 86 -15.79 1.57 -13.97
CA GLN A 86 -16.98 2.38 -13.69
C GLN A 86 -16.75 3.88 -13.96
N GLU A 87 -15.52 4.38 -13.76
CA GLU A 87 -15.22 5.80 -13.91
C GLU A 87 -15.19 6.30 -15.37
N GLU A 88 -15.39 5.43 -16.36
CA GLU A 88 -15.41 5.71 -17.82
C GLU A 88 -14.20 6.49 -18.37
N ARG A 89 -13.26 6.91 -17.53
CA ARG A 89 -12.02 7.56 -17.91
C ARG A 89 -11.02 6.47 -18.25
N PRO A 90 -10.77 6.20 -19.54
CA PRO A 90 -9.75 5.23 -19.88
C PRO A 90 -8.42 5.74 -19.30
N GLY A 91 -7.65 4.86 -18.65
CA GLY A 91 -6.32 5.24 -18.14
C GLY A 91 -5.43 5.88 -19.23
N ARG A 92 -5.71 5.58 -20.50
CA ARG A 92 -5.15 6.24 -21.69
C ARG A 92 -5.34 7.77 -21.68
N MET A 93 -6.45 8.30 -21.18
CA MET A 93 -6.67 9.75 -21.11
C MET A 93 -5.81 10.41 -20.02
N ILE A 94 -5.47 9.68 -18.96
CA ILE A 94 -4.67 10.20 -17.84
C ILE A 94 -3.18 10.05 -18.11
N LEU A 95 -2.78 8.93 -18.72
CA LEU A 95 -1.39 8.56 -18.94
C LEU A 95 -0.91 8.82 -20.37
N GLY A 96 -1.82 9.07 -21.30
CA GLY A 96 -1.51 9.34 -22.69
C GLY A 96 -0.81 10.68 -22.85
N HIS A 97 0.28 10.67 -23.60
CA HIS A 97 1.00 11.88 -23.97
C HIS A 97 0.61 12.24 -25.39
N HIS A 98 -0.20 13.30 -25.53
CA HIS A 98 -0.86 13.69 -26.78
C HIS A 98 -1.93 12.69 -27.24
N ASN A 99 -2.85 13.11 -28.12
CA ASN A 99 -3.92 12.26 -28.68
C ASN A 99 -3.36 11.22 -29.68
N ILE A 100 -2.22 10.61 -29.37
CA ILE A 100 -1.50 9.65 -30.19
C ILE A 100 -2.09 8.26 -29.95
N ASP A 101 -2.08 7.44 -31.00
CA ASP A 101 -2.57 6.07 -30.96
C ASP A 101 -1.45 5.07 -30.71
N ASP A 102 -1.02 4.99 -29.45
CA ASP A 102 0.07 4.12 -28.98
C ASP A 102 -0.14 2.64 -29.35
N GLN A 103 -1.38 2.22 -29.62
CA GLN A 103 -1.69 0.85 -30.03
C GLN A 103 -1.12 0.48 -31.40
N LYS A 104 -0.75 1.46 -32.22
CA LYS A 104 -0.19 1.25 -33.56
C LYS A 104 1.33 1.23 -33.60
N GLN A 105 2.00 1.51 -32.47
CA GLN A 105 3.45 1.58 -32.34
C GLN A 105 4.04 0.22 -32.00
N LEU A 106 3.92 -0.74 -32.91
CA LEU A 106 4.35 -2.14 -32.70
C LEU A 106 5.68 -2.48 -33.37
N ILE A 107 6.28 -1.52 -34.08
CA ILE A 107 7.51 -1.70 -34.85
C ILE A 107 8.65 -1.05 -34.07
N THR A 108 9.72 -1.81 -33.85
CA THR A 108 10.95 -1.27 -33.27
C THR A 108 11.86 -0.76 -34.38
N SER A 109 12.75 0.18 -34.06
CA SER A 109 13.79 0.64 -35.00
C SER A 109 14.66 -0.50 -35.54
N TYR A 110 14.89 -1.53 -34.71
CA TYR A 110 15.56 -2.75 -35.14
C TYR A 110 14.77 -3.52 -36.20
N ASP A 111 13.47 -3.74 -35.98
CA ASP A 111 12.59 -4.44 -36.94
C ASP A 111 12.49 -3.66 -38.26
N GLU A 112 12.43 -2.33 -38.19
CA GLU A 112 12.41 -1.46 -39.36
C GLU A 112 13.70 -1.59 -40.18
N HIS A 113 14.87 -1.51 -39.54
CA HIS A 113 16.17 -1.61 -40.20
C HIS A 113 16.44 -3.01 -40.75
N PHE A 114 16.17 -4.05 -39.96
CA PHE A 114 16.44 -5.43 -40.35
C PHE A 114 15.56 -5.86 -41.53
N ASN A 115 14.26 -5.53 -41.48
CA ASN A 115 13.32 -5.86 -42.56
C ASN A 115 13.28 -4.81 -43.67
N ARG A 116 14.11 -3.76 -43.58
CA ARG A 116 14.25 -2.70 -44.60
C ARG A 116 12.91 -2.03 -44.92
N ARG A 117 12.08 -1.81 -43.89
CA ARG A 117 10.72 -1.24 -43.99
C ARG A 117 10.72 0.28 -44.08
N GLY A 118 11.82 0.93 -43.71
CA GLY A 118 11.90 2.38 -43.62
C GLY A 118 11.74 3.08 -44.98
N PRO A 119 11.35 4.37 -44.97
CA PRO A 119 11.05 5.15 -46.18
C PRO A 119 12.25 5.31 -47.13
N TYR A 120 13.46 5.12 -46.62
CA TYR A 120 14.70 5.26 -47.39
C TYR A 120 15.15 3.97 -48.09
N GLY A 121 14.46 2.84 -47.86
CA GLY A 121 14.75 1.57 -48.53
C GLY A 121 16.14 1.01 -48.22
N THR A 122 16.52 -0.04 -48.94
CA THR A 122 17.70 -0.87 -48.69
C THR A 122 19.06 -0.23 -48.95
N ASP A 123 19.10 0.89 -49.67
CA ASP A 123 20.33 1.32 -50.36
C ASP A 123 20.60 2.83 -50.23
N ARG A 124 19.92 3.50 -49.30
CA ARG A 124 20.10 4.93 -49.06
C ARG A 124 20.31 5.21 -47.59
N PHE A 125 21.32 6.02 -47.30
CA PHE A 125 21.51 6.60 -46.00
C PHE A 125 20.34 7.52 -45.65
N ALA A 126 20.01 7.61 -44.37
CA ALA A 126 19.06 8.61 -43.90
C ALA A 126 19.54 10.01 -44.30
N PRO A 127 18.64 10.91 -44.72
CA PRO A 127 19.01 12.27 -45.07
C PRO A 127 19.57 13.00 -43.84
N GLU A 128 20.54 13.88 -44.07
CA GLU A 128 21.07 14.73 -43.01
C GLU A 128 19.98 15.65 -42.45
N ARG A 129 20.08 15.94 -41.15
CA ARG A 129 19.15 16.81 -40.45
C ARG A 129 19.17 18.22 -41.03
N LYS A 130 18.00 18.85 -41.13
CA LYS A 130 17.84 20.19 -41.70
C LYS A 130 17.48 21.20 -40.61
N TRP A 131 18.11 22.37 -40.66
CA TRP A 131 17.73 23.51 -39.82
C TRP A 131 16.53 24.23 -40.43
N ALA A 132 15.44 24.36 -39.67
CA ALA A 132 14.29 25.16 -40.06
C ALA A 132 14.52 26.61 -39.64
N LEU A 133 14.79 27.48 -40.61
CA LEU A 133 15.03 28.91 -40.36
C LEU A 133 13.84 29.63 -39.72
N GLN A 134 12.61 29.20 -40.02
CA GLN A 134 11.40 29.84 -39.52
C GLN A 134 11.15 29.53 -38.04
N ASP A 135 11.46 28.31 -37.61
CA ASP A 135 11.23 27.83 -36.25
C ASP A 135 12.51 27.89 -35.39
N ASP A 136 13.63 28.33 -36.01
CA ASP A 136 14.98 28.39 -35.45
C ASP A 136 15.36 27.10 -34.68
N CYS A 137 15.02 25.95 -35.28
CA CYS A 137 15.27 24.65 -34.67
C CYS A 137 15.65 23.60 -35.71
N TRP A 138 16.26 22.51 -35.24
CA TRP A 138 16.49 21.35 -36.07
C TRP A 138 15.18 20.57 -36.28
N LEU A 139 14.80 20.33 -37.54
CA LEU A 139 13.60 19.54 -37.84
C LEU A 139 13.70 18.13 -37.22
N PRO A 140 12.59 17.58 -36.71
CA PRO A 140 12.56 16.21 -36.21
C PRO A 140 12.93 15.22 -37.32
N GLU A 141 13.72 14.21 -36.97
CA GLU A 141 14.13 13.15 -37.88
C GLU A 141 13.03 12.09 -38.02
N HIS A 142 13.20 11.19 -39.00
CA HIS A 142 12.31 10.04 -39.15
C HIS A 142 12.22 9.19 -37.86
N SER A 143 13.34 9.06 -37.13
CA SER A 143 13.40 8.35 -35.85
C SER A 143 12.66 9.04 -34.70
N ASP A 144 12.39 10.35 -34.82
CA ASP A 144 11.67 11.11 -33.79
C ASP A 144 10.16 10.90 -33.90
N HIS A 145 9.69 10.32 -35.01
CA HIS A 145 8.29 10.02 -35.22
C HIS A 145 7.99 8.57 -34.83
N PRO A 146 6.84 8.32 -34.18
CA PRO A 146 6.43 6.96 -33.87
C PRO A 146 6.20 6.16 -35.15
N LEU A 147 6.75 4.94 -35.19
CA LEU A 147 6.56 4.03 -36.33
C LEU A 147 5.18 3.39 -36.25
N GLU A 148 4.35 3.68 -37.25
CA GLU A 148 3.01 3.10 -37.36
C GLU A 148 3.00 1.93 -38.35
N GLY A 149 2.45 0.78 -37.93
CA GLY A 149 2.23 -0.34 -38.83
C GLY A 149 2.08 -1.69 -38.16
N GLU A 150 1.77 -2.71 -38.96
CA GLU A 150 1.69 -4.08 -38.49
C GLU A 150 3.10 -4.67 -38.27
N PRO A 151 3.35 -5.32 -37.13
CA PRO A 151 4.65 -5.91 -36.84
C PRO A 151 4.91 -7.12 -37.74
N THR A 152 6.19 -7.43 -37.99
CA THR A 152 6.60 -8.51 -38.89
C THR A 152 6.14 -9.91 -38.44
N ARG A 153 5.94 -10.12 -37.13
CA ARG A 153 5.41 -11.34 -36.46
C ARG A 153 6.14 -12.67 -36.76
N PHE A 154 6.92 -12.80 -37.83
CA PHE A 154 7.77 -13.94 -38.22
C PHE A 154 7.13 -15.32 -38.04
N GLY A 155 5.81 -15.46 -38.22
CA GLY A 155 5.10 -16.74 -38.00
C GLY A 155 4.90 -17.13 -36.52
N LEU A 156 5.36 -16.31 -35.56
CA LEU A 156 5.32 -16.61 -34.13
C LEU A 156 3.90 -16.61 -33.59
N MET A 157 3.07 -15.69 -34.08
CA MET A 157 1.68 -15.55 -33.65
C MET A 157 0.87 -16.80 -34.01
N GLU A 158 1.05 -17.30 -35.22
CA GLU A 158 0.45 -18.51 -35.76
C GLU A 158 0.88 -19.73 -34.93
N LYS A 159 2.19 -19.84 -34.64
CA LYS A 159 2.73 -20.92 -33.81
C LYS A 159 2.18 -20.90 -32.37
N LYS A 160 2.03 -19.73 -31.77
CA LYS A 160 1.46 -19.60 -30.41
C LYS A 160 -0.04 -19.90 -30.38
N ARG A 161 -0.77 -19.49 -31.42
CA ARG A 161 -2.20 -19.82 -31.58
C ARG A 161 -2.41 -21.33 -31.70
N SER A 162 -1.62 -22.01 -32.54
CA SER A 162 -1.73 -23.48 -32.67
C SER A 162 -1.39 -24.19 -31.36
N GLN A 163 -0.33 -23.77 -30.68
CA GLN A 163 0.03 -24.32 -29.36
C GLN A 163 -1.10 -24.14 -28.34
N SER A 164 -1.70 -22.94 -28.26
CA SER A 164 -2.81 -22.66 -27.35
C SER A 164 -4.05 -23.52 -27.67
N GLN A 165 -4.40 -23.67 -28.95
CA GLN A 165 -5.50 -24.53 -29.39
C GLN A 165 -5.27 -26.00 -29.03
N MET A 166 -4.03 -26.50 -29.20
CA MET A 166 -3.66 -27.86 -28.79
C MET A 166 -3.81 -28.06 -27.28
N LEU A 167 -3.32 -27.11 -26.47
CA LEU A 167 -3.47 -27.15 -25.01
C LEU A 167 -4.95 -27.14 -24.61
N HIS A 168 -5.75 -26.22 -25.16
CA HIS A 168 -7.18 -26.16 -24.89
C HIS A 168 -7.87 -27.48 -25.27
N ARG A 169 -7.56 -28.05 -26.44
CA ARG A 169 -8.09 -29.35 -26.88
C ARG A 169 -7.70 -30.49 -25.95
N SER A 170 -6.46 -30.51 -25.44
CA SER A 170 -6.00 -31.55 -24.51
C SER A 170 -6.71 -31.50 -23.16
N LEU A 171 -7.19 -30.31 -22.74
CA LEU A 171 -7.93 -30.15 -21.49
C LEU A 171 -9.42 -30.48 -21.62
N THR A 172 -9.97 -30.42 -22.84
CA THR A 172 -11.42 -30.59 -23.06
C THR A 172 -11.82 -31.97 -23.56
N VAL A 173 -10.91 -32.75 -24.13
CA VAL A 173 -11.19 -34.13 -24.55
C VAL A 173 -10.83 -35.08 -23.40
N PRO A 174 -11.80 -35.75 -22.76
CA PRO A 174 -11.48 -36.77 -21.77
C PRO A 174 -10.77 -37.95 -22.46
N GLU A 175 -9.68 -38.42 -21.87
CA GLU A 175 -8.99 -39.63 -22.31
C GLU A 175 -10.00 -40.79 -22.25
N THR A 176 -10.35 -41.29 -23.43
CA THR A 176 -11.23 -42.46 -23.63
C THR A 176 -10.43 -43.74 -23.58
#